data_AF-A0A9J6D5X6-F1
#
_entry.id   AF-A0A9J6D5X6-F1
#
_cell.length_a   1.000
_cell.length_b   1.000
_cell.length_c   1.000
_cell.angle_alpha   90.00
_cell.angle_beta   90.00
_cell.angle_gamma   90.00
#
_symmetry.space_group_name_H-M   'P 1'
#
loop_
_entity.id
_entity.type
_entity.pdbx_description
1 polymer ?
#
loop_
_entity_poly.entity_id
_entity_poly.type
_entity_poly.pdbx_seq_one_letter_code
_entity_poly.pdbx_strand_id
1 'polypeptide(L)'
;MAPINTRALAELEEIHAQNELIVVYSIARRRRRRQRRVWVRQVFLDRAMDGDFHNLLVKLRLGDAAMFHNFMRMSPQQFDFLEHLVRPLSTEQLFTHVASKRSQPNRHRGMAK
;
A
#
# COMPACT_ATOMS: atom_id res chain seq x y z
N MET A 1 45.50 -34.36 -31.78
CA MET A 1 44.39 -33.87 -30.93
C MET A 1 43.12 -34.51 -31.46
N ALA A 2 42.41 -35.30 -30.65
CA ALA A 2 41.19 -35.98 -31.09
C ALA A 2 40.08 -34.92 -31.32
N PRO A 3 39.28 -35.03 -32.40
CA PRO A 3 38.21 -34.09 -32.66
C PRO A 3 37.17 -34.18 -31.55
N ILE A 4 36.80 -33.04 -30.98
CA ILE A 4 35.74 -32.97 -29.98
C ILE A 4 34.46 -33.48 -30.65
N ASN A 5 33.85 -34.51 -30.06
CA ASN A 5 32.64 -35.12 -30.58
C ASN A 5 31.50 -34.09 -30.53
N THR A 6 31.16 -33.53 -31.69
CA THR A 6 30.15 -32.46 -31.85
C THR A 6 28.79 -32.85 -31.32
N ARG A 7 28.45 -34.14 -31.38
CA ARG A 7 27.22 -34.68 -30.78
C ARG A 7 27.24 -34.60 -29.25
N ALA A 8 28.38 -34.91 -28.63
CA ALA A 8 28.52 -34.82 -27.18
C ALA A 8 28.46 -33.37 -26.68
N LEU A 9 28.94 -32.40 -27.48
CA LEU A 9 28.78 -30.97 -27.17
C LEU A 9 27.32 -30.53 -27.24
N ALA A 10 26.59 -30.94 -28.29
CA ALA A 10 25.17 -30.63 -28.41
C ALA A 10 24.33 -31.24 -27.27
N GLU A 11 24.64 -32.48 -26.87
CA GLU A 11 24.00 -33.14 -25.72
C GLU A 11 24.26 -32.37 -24.40
N LEU A 12 25.46 -31.84 -24.20
CA LEU A 12 25.78 -31.00 -23.03
C LEU A 12 25.04 -29.66 -23.04
N GLU A 13 24.95 -29.00 -24.20
CA GLU A 13 24.21 -27.75 -24.36
C GLU A 13 22.72 -27.93 -24.08
N GLU A 14 22.14 -29.04 -24.55
CA GLU A 14 20.73 -29.38 -24.29
C GLU A 14 20.46 -29.61 -22.80
N ILE A 15 21.35 -30.35 -22.12
CA ILE A 15 21.28 -30.57 -20.67
C ILE A 15 21.39 -29.24 -19.90
N HIS A 16 22.30 -28.35 -20.30
CA HIS A 16 22.46 -27.04 -19.66
C HIS A 16 21.21 -26.18 -19.82
N ALA A 17 20.66 -26.09 -21.03
CA ALA A 17 19.44 -25.35 -21.29
C ALA A 17 18.25 -25.87 -20.46
N GLN A 18 18.13 -27.20 -20.33
CA GLN A 18 17.09 -27.82 -19.51
C GLN A 18 17.27 -27.52 -18.02
N ASN A 19 18.50 -27.54 -17.51
CA ASN A 19 18.82 -27.18 -16.14
C ASN A 19 18.49 -25.70 -15.83
N GLU A 20 18.85 -24.78 -16.73
CA GLU A 20 18.50 -23.37 -16.60
C GLU A 20 16.99 -23.17 -16.52
N LEU A 21 16.23 -23.87 -17.36
CA LEU A 21 14.77 -23.78 -17.38
C LEU A 21 14.15 -24.30 -16.07
N ILE A 22 14.69 -25.40 -15.52
CA ILE A 22 14.29 -25.93 -14.21
C ILE A 22 14.58 -24.92 -13.09
N VAL A 23 15.76 -24.30 -13.09
CA VAL A 23 16.14 -23.28 -12.11
C VAL A 23 15.21 -22.07 -12.18
N VAL A 24 15.00 -21.50 -13.37
CA VAL A 24 14.10 -20.35 -13.57
C VAL A 24 12.68 -20.68 -13.12
N TYR A 25 12.15 -21.84 -13.51
CA TYR A 25 10.83 -22.30 -13.08
C TYR A 25 10.75 -22.45 -11.55
N SER A 26 11.77 -23.03 -10.92
CA SER A 26 11.81 -23.22 -9.46
C SER A 26 11.82 -21.88 -8.70
N ILE A 27 12.59 -20.89 -9.18
CA ILE A 27 12.65 -19.54 -8.60
C ILE A 27 11.30 -18.84 -8.77
N ALA A 28 10.71 -18.88 -9.97
CA ALA A 28 9.40 -18.29 -10.24
C ALA A 28 8.32 -18.93 -9.37
N ARG A 29 8.33 -20.26 -9.24
CA ARG A 29 7.42 -21.02 -8.37
C ARG A 29 7.62 -20.66 -6.90
N ARG A 30 8.86 -20.53 -6.43
CA ARG A 30 9.16 -20.09 -5.06
C ARG A 30 8.72 -18.65 -4.79
N ARG A 31 8.83 -17.76 -5.77
CA ARG A 31 8.32 -16.37 -5.67
C ARG A 31 6.79 -16.34 -5.62
N ARG A 32 6.10 -17.12 -6.46
CA ARG A 32 4.62 -17.27 -6.38
C ARG A 32 4.17 -17.92 -5.07
N ARG A 33 4.95 -18.88 -4.57
CA ARG A 33 4.72 -19.60 -3.30
C ARG A 33 5.23 -18.88 -2.06
N ARG A 34 5.86 -17.70 -2.17
CA ARG A 34 5.95 -16.76 -1.05
C ARG A 34 4.52 -16.28 -0.79
N GLN A 35 3.73 -17.17 -0.19
CA GLN A 35 2.51 -16.84 0.48
C GLN A 35 2.85 -15.73 1.47
N ARG A 36 2.02 -14.71 1.51
CA ARG A 36 2.19 -13.62 2.45
C ARG A 36 2.27 -14.26 3.84
N ARG A 37 3.40 -14.12 4.53
CA ARG A 37 3.61 -14.69 5.89
C ARG A 37 2.52 -14.23 6.87
N VAL A 38 1.85 -13.12 6.52
CA VAL A 38 0.70 -12.54 7.19
C VAL A 38 -0.35 -12.14 6.13
N TRP A 39 -1.62 -12.48 6.36
CA TRP A 39 -2.73 -12.07 5.49
C TRP A 39 -2.93 -10.54 5.50
N VAL A 40 -2.59 -9.91 6.63
CA VAL A 40 -2.66 -8.47 6.86
C VAL A 40 -1.23 -7.92 6.97
N ARG A 41 -0.88 -6.90 6.17
CA ARG A 41 0.43 -6.26 6.26
C ARG A 41 0.55 -5.43 7.54
N GLN A 42 1.77 -5.26 8.04
CA GLN A 42 2.05 -4.55 9.29
C GLN A 42 1.43 -3.14 9.36
N VAL A 43 1.52 -2.37 8.27
CA VAL A 43 0.93 -1.02 8.17
C VAL A 43 -0.58 -0.97 8.44
N PHE A 44 -1.30 -2.09 8.27
CA PHE A 44 -2.72 -2.19 8.59
C PHE A 44 -2.97 -2.68 10.01
N LEU A 45 -2.00 -3.36 10.64
CA LEU A 45 -2.05 -3.77 12.05
C LEU A 45 -1.79 -2.57 12.97
N ASP A 46 -0.92 -1.66 12.55
CA ASP A 46 -0.55 -0.48 13.33
C ASP A 46 -1.71 0.56 13.41
N ARG A 47 -2.78 0.39 12.63
CA ARG A 47 -4.00 1.24 12.68
C ARG A 47 -4.60 1.36 14.07
N ALA A 48 -4.53 0.30 14.87
CA ALA A 48 -5.05 0.31 16.24
C ALA A 48 -4.27 1.29 17.14
N MET A 49 -2.98 1.53 16.84
CA MET A 49 -2.10 2.42 17.59
C MET A 49 -2.03 3.82 17.00
N ASP A 50 -2.04 3.94 15.67
CA ASP A 50 -1.85 5.22 14.97
C ASP A 50 -3.13 6.04 14.78
N GLY A 51 -4.31 5.47 15.02
CA GLY A 51 -5.58 6.10 14.69
C GLY A 51 -5.95 6.02 13.21
N ASP A 52 -7.15 6.50 12.89
CA ASP A 52 -7.84 6.28 11.62
C ASP A 52 -7.13 6.88 10.39
N PHE A 53 -7.55 6.40 9.21
CA PHE A 53 -7.21 6.73 7.80
C PHE A 53 -6.08 7.74 7.46
N HIS A 54 -6.00 8.91 8.11
CA HIS A 54 -5.02 9.96 7.80
C HIS A 54 -3.57 9.49 7.96
N ASN A 55 -3.24 8.82 9.07
CA ASN A 55 -1.87 8.38 9.33
C ASN A 55 -1.46 7.22 8.40
N LEU A 56 -2.41 6.36 8.05
CA LEU A 56 -2.18 5.32 7.06
C LEU A 56 -1.83 5.92 5.70
N LEU A 57 -2.64 6.85 5.20
CA LEU A 57 -2.41 7.44 3.89
C LEU A 57 -1.05 8.13 3.79
N VAL A 58 -0.66 8.87 4.81
CA VAL A 58 0.67 9.53 4.87
C VAL A 58 1.79 8.48 4.82
N LYS A 59 1.68 7.41 5.62
CA LYS A 59 2.67 6.30 5.61
C LYS A 59 2.76 5.62 4.26
N LEU A 60 1.63 5.36 3.60
CA LEU A 60 1.60 4.74 2.26
C LEU A 60 2.19 5.67 1.20
N ARG A 61 1.85 6.96 1.25
CA ARG A 61 2.30 7.97 0.30
C ARG A 61 3.82 8.17 0.32
N LEU A 62 4.42 8.14 1.52
CA LEU A 62 5.86 8.33 1.70
C LEU A 62 6.68 7.03 1.56
N GLY A 63 6.12 5.88 1.95
CA GLY A 63 6.88 4.64 2.10
C GLY A 63 6.66 3.58 1.01
N ASP A 64 5.48 3.52 0.37
CA ASP A 64 5.15 2.45 -0.59
C ASP A 64 4.11 2.95 -1.62
N ALA A 65 4.60 3.59 -2.69
CA ALA A 65 3.76 4.14 -3.76
C ALA A 65 2.89 3.07 -4.46
N ALA A 66 3.37 1.82 -4.55
CA ALA A 66 2.60 0.73 -5.13
C ALA A 66 1.43 0.33 -4.22
N MET A 67 1.64 0.32 -2.91
CA MET A 67 0.54 0.10 -1.97
C MET A 67 -0.41 1.29 -1.91
N PHE A 68 0.10 2.53 -1.96
CA PHE A 68 -0.72 3.72 -2.09
C PHE A 68 -1.67 3.58 -3.30
N HIS A 69 -1.13 3.20 -4.46
CA HIS A 69 -1.94 2.96 -5.65
C HIS A 69 -2.97 1.83 -5.47
N ASN A 70 -2.61 0.74 -4.77
CA ASN A 70 -3.58 -0.32 -4.48
C ASN A 70 -4.71 0.12 -3.54
N PHE A 71 -4.39 0.99 -2.58
CA PHE A 71 -5.33 1.51 -1.59
C PHE A 71 -6.24 2.60 -2.17
N MET A 72 -5.64 3.60 -2.83
CA MET A 72 -6.34 4.76 -3.39
C MET A 72 -6.81 4.57 -4.84
N ARG A 73 -6.37 3.51 -5.52
CA ARG A 73 -6.63 3.25 -6.95
C ARG A 73 -6.14 4.36 -7.88
N MET A 74 -5.18 5.15 -7.43
CA MET A 74 -4.53 6.23 -8.16
C MET A 74 -3.13 6.49 -7.60
N SER A 75 -2.26 7.13 -8.38
CA SER A 75 -0.93 7.51 -7.90
C SER A 75 -1.00 8.63 -6.85
N PRO A 76 0.04 8.81 -6.02
CA PRO A 76 0.15 9.97 -5.14
C PRO A 76 -0.06 11.29 -5.87
N GLN A 77 0.50 11.46 -7.07
CA GLN A 77 0.42 12.70 -7.83
C GLN A 77 -1.02 12.96 -8.31
N GLN A 78 -1.75 11.93 -8.72
CA GLN A 78 -3.15 12.05 -9.09
C GLN A 78 -4.03 12.41 -7.90
N PHE A 79 -3.75 11.81 -6.74
CA PHE A 79 -4.42 12.16 -5.51
C PHE A 79 -4.17 13.62 -5.14
N ASP A 80 -2.94 14.09 -5.23
CA ASP A 80 -2.56 15.47 -4.91
C ASP A 80 -3.26 16.47 -5.81
N PHE A 81 -3.34 16.16 -7.11
CA PHE A 81 -4.07 16.98 -8.05
C PHE A 81 -5.55 17.11 -7.66
N LEU A 82 -6.20 15.99 -7.32
CA LEU A 82 -7.59 16.01 -6.85
C LEU A 82 -7.73 16.75 -5.52
N GLU A 83 -6.78 16.58 -4.59
CA GLU A 83 -6.77 17.30 -3.32
C GLU A 83 -6.72 18.82 -3.56
N HIS A 84 -5.89 19.30 -4.49
CA HIS A 84 -5.83 20.73 -4.83
C HIS A 84 -7.12 21.26 -5.43
N LEU A 85 -7.85 20.45 -6.22
CA LEU A 85 -9.13 20.83 -6.80
C LEU A 85 -10.26 20.86 -5.78
N VAL A 86 -10.28 19.90 -4.84
CA VAL A 86 -11.39 19.72 -3.89
C VAL A 86 -11.19 20.52 -2.59
N ARG A 87 -9.94 20.78 -2.17
CA ARG A 87 -9.63 21.52 -0.94
C ARG A 87 -10.34 22.89 -0.83
N PRO A 88 -10.46 23.71 -1.89
CA PRO A 88 -11.23 24.95 -1.82
C PRO A 88 -12.72 24.71 -1.52
N LEU A 89 -13.29 23.62 -2.02
CA LEU A 89 -14.72 23.29 -1.89
C LEU A 89 -15.06 22.68 -0.52
N SER A 90 -14.11 21.99 0.11
CA SER A 90 -14.32 21.34 1.41
C SER A 90 -14.28 22.30 2.60
N THR A 91 -13.70 23.50 2.42
CA THR A 91 -13.60 24.52 3.47
C THR A 91 -14.97 25.13 3.80
N GLU A 92 -15.89 25.19 2.82
CA GLU A 92 -17.26 25.71 3.01
C GLU A 92 -18.16 24.76 3.83
N GLN A 93 -17.90 23.44 3.81
CA GLN A 93 -18.82 22.44 4.36
C GLN A 93 -18.48 21.96 5.79
N LEU A 94 -17.24 22.14 6.25
CA LEU A 94 -16.83 21.69 7.60
C LEU A 94 -17.20 22.68 8.72
N PHE A 95 -17.46 23.96 8.42
CA PHE A 95 -17.81 24.95 9.45
C PHE A 95 -19.29 24.94 9.87
N THR A 96 -20.20 24.39 9.07
CA THR A 96 -21.64 24.50 9.32
C THR A 96 -22.18 23.50 10.35
N HIS A 97 -21.49 22.39 10.65
CA HIS A 97 -22.01 21.39 11.58
C HIS A 97 -21.45 21.45 13.01
N VAL A 98 -20.30 22.10 13.24
CA VAL A 98 -19.66 22.18 14.57
C VAL A 98 -20.03 23.46 15.34
N ALA A 99 -20.37 24.54 14.63
CA ALA A 99 -20.71 25.83 15.26
C ALA A 99 -22.08 25.85 15.96
N SER A 100 -23.03 24.99 15.55
CA SER A 100 -24.39 24.96 16.12
C SER A 100 -24.44 24.48 17.59
N LYS A 101 -23.46 23.70 18.05
CA LYS A 101 -23.49 23.11 19.41
C LYS A 101 -22.78 23.91 20.50
N ARG A 102 -22.19 25.08 20.21
CA ARG A 102 -21.45 25.88 21.21
C ARG A 102 -22.22 27.07 21.80
N SER A 103 -23.47 27.30 21.39
CA SER A 103 -24.30 28.41 21.88
C SER A 103 -25.44 27.96 22.80
N GLN A 104 -25.14 27.21 23.87
CA GLN A 104 -26.00 27.23 25.05
C GLN A 104 -25.18 27.73 26.23
N PRO A 105 -25.36 29.00 26.66
CA PRO A 105 -24.72 29.47 27.86
C PRO A 105 -25.29 28.72 29.06
N ASN A 106 -24.37 28.13 29.81
CA ASN A 106 -24.57 27.43 31.07
C ASN A 106 -25.37 28.32 32.04
N ARG A 107 -26.68 28.07 32.20
CA ARG A 107 -27.48 28.72 33.24
C ARG A 107 -27.06 28.14 34.58
N HIS A 108 -26.14 28.85 35.25
CA HIS A 108 -25.90 28.71 36.68
C HIS A 108 -27.23 28.73 37.42
N ARG A 109 -27.62 27.59 37.98
CA ARG A 109 -28.71 27.50 38.95
C ARG A 109 -28.10 27.81 40.31
N GLY A 110 -28.14 29.10 40.65
CA GLY A 110 -27.88 29.58 42.00
C GLY A 110 -28.90 29.02 43.00
N MET A 111 -28.38 28.84 44.21
CA MET A 111 -29.04 28.53 45.47
C MET A 111 -30.36 29.29 45.71
N ALA A 112 -31.31 28.63 46.38
CA ALA A 112 -31.98 29.10 47.62
C ALA A 112 -33.36 28.44 47.80
N LYS A 113 -33.50 27.65 48.86
CA LYS A 113 -34.66 27.67 49.75
C LYS A 113 -34.15 27.46 51.17
#